data_AF-A0A543PJT2-F1
#
_entry.id   AF-A0A543PJT2-F1
#
_cell.length_a   1.000
_cell.length_b   1.000
_cell.length_c   1.000
_cell.angle_alpha   90.00
_cell.angle_beta   90.00
_cell.angle_gamma   90.00
#
_symmetry.space_group_name_H-M   'P 1'
#
loop_
_entity.id
_entity.type
_entity.pdbx_description
1 polymer ?
#
loop_
_entity_poly.entity_id
_entity_poly.type
_entity_poly.pdbx_seq_one_letter_code
_entity_poly.pdbx_strand_id
1 'polypeptide(L)'
;MSSAVGGRLRPAPAAVPLIAIMLSVLVALAGCGGEATAEGQAEGGHDHSGAPATVEGPEDRYAGIDLPEPYRRPSFTLTDTTGASFDFEAMTTGRPTLLFFGYTNCPDICPTTMADVAVALRGLDAVPEDLQVVFVTTDPATDTPEVLGEYLDRFDADLPVSFIGLTGDQAVIDQAQLSTGVPLAEDQGRLHSSMLLLYGSDDEADVAFNTGNTARDIAADLRLVAEGT
;
A
#
# COMPACT_ATOMS: atom_id res chain seq x y z
N MET A 1 14.66 -36.35 -54.96
CA MET A 1 13.53 -37.30 -54.83
C MET A 1 14.00 -38.37 -53.86
N SER A 2 13.51 -38.29 -52.62
CA SER A 2 14.08 -38.98 -51.46
C SER A 2 13.56 -40.42 -51.33
N SER A 3 14.45 -41.29 -50.87
CA SER A 3 14.32 -42.74 -50.80
C SER A 3 13.61 -43.22 -49.52
N ALA A 4 13.21 -44.48 -49.59
CA ALA A 4 12.22 -45.20 -48.79
C ALA A 4 12.44 -45.27 -47.27
N VAL A 5 11.28 -45.39 -46.60
CA VAL A 5 11.06 -45.70 -45.19
C VAL A 5 11.09 -47.22 -44.96
N GLY A 6 11.76 -47.65 -43.89
CA GLY A 6 11.57 -48.93 -43.20
C GLY A 6 12.31 -48.86 -41.86
N GLY A 7 11.85 -49.38 -40.73
CA GLY A 7 10.62 -50.06 -40.37
C GLY A 7 10.81 -50.69 -38.99
N ARG A 8 9.79 -50.55 -38.14
CA ARG A 8 9.39 -51.41 -37.00
C ARG A 8 10.26 -51.43 -35.74
N LEU A 9 9.57 -51.28 -34.59
CA LEU A 9 9.45 -52.31 -33.54
C LEU A 9 8.22 -51.99 -32.64
N ARG A 10 7.44 -53.03 -32.34
CA ARG A 10 6.31 -53.13 -31.38
C ARG A 10 6.77 -54.12 -30.28
N PRO A 11 6.29 -54.07 -29.01
CA PRO A 11 5.01 -54.72 -28.67
C PRO A 11 4.19 -54.10 -27.51
N ALA A 12 2.92 -54.51 -27.45
CA ALA A 12 1.87 -54.23 -26.44
C ALA A 12 2.02 -55.17 -25.21
N PRO A 13 1.14 -55.22 -24.15
CA PRO A 13 -0.31 -55.49 -24.25
C PRO A 13 -1.21 -54.86 -23.13
N ALA A 14 -2.48 -54.52 -23.41
CA ALA A 14 -3.71 -55.27 -23.11
C ALA A 14 -4.51 -54.76 -21.88
N ALA A 15 -5.78 -54.45 -22.13
CA ALA A 15 -6.86 -54.65 -21.17
C ALA A 15 -8.13 -55.06 -21.95
N VAL A 16 -8.74 -56.14 -21.48
CA VAL A 16 -9.92 -56.87 -21.98
C VAL A 16 -10.74 -57.16 -20.69
N PRO A 17 -12.04 -57.51 -20.71
CA PRO A 17 -13.18 -56.66 -21.06
C PRO A 17 -14.42 -56.86 -20.12
N LEU A 18 -15.51 -56.18 -20.48
CA LEU A 18 -16.92 -56.65 -20.54
C LEU A 18 -17.72 -57.02 -19.27
N ILE A 19 -18.92 -56.43 -19.27
CA ILE A 19 -20.27 -56.96 -18.96
C ILE A 19 -20.91 -56.58 -17.60
N ALA A 20 -22.05 -55.92 -17.79
CA ALA A 20 -23.08 -55.42 -16.90
C ALA A 20 -23.95 -56.49 -16.22
N ILE A 21 -24.59 -56.12 -15.09
CA ILE A 21 -25.94 -56.58 -14.71
C ILE A 21 -26.69 -55.43 -14.00
N MET A 22 -27.90 -55.12 -14.51
CA MET A 22 -28.92 -54.19 -13.98
C MET A 22 -29.51 -54.64 -12.64
N LEU A 23 -30.01 -53.69 -11.82
CA LEU A 23 -31.38 -53.77 -11.27
C LEU A 23 -31.82 -52.45 -10.61
N SER A 24 -33.02 -52.04 -11.00
CA SER A 24 -33.76 -50.80 -10.76
C SER A 24 -34.62 -50.81 -9.48
N VAL A 25 -34.76 -49.68 -8.77
CA VAL A 25 -35.98 -49.34 -7.99
C VAL A 25 -36.23 -47.83 -8.01
N LEU A 26 -37.44 -47.45 -8.45
CA LEU A 26 -38.04 -46.12 -8.45
C LEU A 26 -38.36 -45.62 -7.02
N VAL A 27 -38.24 -44.31 -6.79
CA VAL A 27 -39.22 -43.57 -5.96
C VAL A 27 -39.63 -42.33 -6.72
N ALA A 28 -40.92 -42.29 -7.08
CA ALA A 28 -41.61 -41.14 -7.62
C ALA A 28 -42.11 -40.25 -6.47
N LEU A 29 -41.88 -38.94 -6.58
CA LEU A 29 -42.68 -37.94 -5.88
C LEU A 29 -43.18 -36.95 -6.93
N ALA A 30 -44.48 -37.06 -7.19
CA ALA A 30 -45.27 -36.11 -7.94
C ALA A 30 -45.51 -34.86 -7.10
N GLY A 31 -45.40 -33.69 -7.71
CA GLY A 31 -45.82 -32.42 -7.13
C GLY A 31 -45.95 -31.34 -8.21
N CYS A 32 -47.19 -30.85 -8.38
CA CYS A 32 -47.73 -29.84 -9.31
C CYS A 32 -46.75 -28.72 -9.73
N GLY A 33 -46.70 -28.20 -10.96
CA GLY A 33 -47.72 -28.02 -12.00
C GLY A 33 -47.69 -26.54 -12.44
N GLY A 34 -47.36 -26.26 -13.71
CA GLY A 34 -47.38 -24.90 -14.30
C GLY A 34 -46.55 -24.78 -15.57
N GLU A 35 -47.22 -24.65 -16.72
CA GLU A 35 -46.70 -24.65 -18.09
C GLU A 35 -45.74 -23.50 -18.46
N ALA A 36 -44.66 -23.81 -19.19
CA ALA A 36 -44.21 -23.04 -20.35
C ALA A 36 -43.26 -23.87 -21.22
N THR A 37 -43.55 -23.87 -22.51
CA THR A 37 -42.89 -24.58 -23.63
C THR A 37 -41.38 -24.34 -23.71
N ALA A 38 -40.62 -25.43 -23.84
CA ALA A 38 -39.26 -25.38 -24.37
C ALA A 38 -39.32 -25.55 -25.89
N GLU A 39 -38.98 -24.49 -26.64
CA GLU A 39 -38.45 -24.57 -28.01
C GLU A 39 -37.84 -23.20 -28.34
N GLY A 40 -36.51 -23.12 -28.44
CA GLY A 40 -35.87 -21.87 -28.83
C GLY A 40 -34.39 -21.77 -28.45
N GLN A 41 -33.55 -22.42 -29.25
CA GLN A 41 -32.23 -21.94 -29.69
C GLN A 41 -31.16 -21.64 -28.62
N ALA A 42 -30.12 -22.45 -28.68
CA ALA A 42 -28.79 -22.10 -28.21
C ALA A 42 -28.31 -20.80 -28.87
N GLU A 43 -28.03 -19.78 -28.06
CA GLU A 43 -27.04 -18.74 -28.37
C GLU A 43 -26.23 -18.47 -27.10
N GLY A 44 -24.90 -18.49 -27.23
CA GLY A 44 -23.98 -18.36 -26.12
C GLY A 44 -23.98 -16.96 -25.52
N GLY A 45 -24.56 -16.83 -24.32
CA GLY A 45 -24.36 -15.69 -23.43
C GLY A 45 -23.48 -16.13 -22.26
N HIS A 46 -22.36 -15.44 -22.04
CA HIS A 46 -21.58 -15.61 -20.83
C HIS A 46 -22.36 -14.96 -19.68
N ASP A 47 -23.00 -15.79 -18.87
CA ASP A 47 -23.80 -15.35 -17.73
C ASP A 47 -22.86 -14.96 -16.57
N HIS A 48 -22.57 -13.67 -16.44
CA HIS A 48 -21.89 -13.09 -15.28
C HIS A 48 -22.91 -12.74 -14.19
N SER A 49 -23.73 -13.70 -13.77
CA SER A 49 -24.69 -13.54 -12.67
C SER A 49 -24.36 -14.45 -11.48
N GLY A 50 -23.07 -14.61 -11.21
CA GLY A 50 -22.60 -15.01 -9.88
C GLY A 50 -22.45 -13.75 -9.03
N ALA A 51 -23.12 -13.69 -7.87
CA ALA A 51 -22.77 -12.69 -6.86
C ALA A 51 -21.26 -12.76 -6.61
N PRO A 52 -20.55 -11.61 -6.50
CA PRO A 52 -19.12 -11.63 -6.27
C PRO A 52 -18.84 -12.42 -4.98
N ALA A 53 -17.85 -13.33 -5.04
CA ALA A 53 -17.39 -14.00 -3.84
C ALA A 53 -16.83 -12.94 -2.89
N THR A 54 -17.47 -12.76 -1.74
CA THR A 54 -16.93 -11.94 -0.66
C THR A 54 -15.74 -12.70 -0.08
N VAL A 55 -14.53 -12.19 -0.30
CA VAL A 55 -13.34 -12.67 0.40
C VAL A 55 -13.31 -11.93 1.73
N GLU A 56 -13.70 -12.59 2.81
CA GLU A 56 -13.47 -12.09 4.17
C GLU A 56 -11.98 -12.27 4.47
N GLY A 57 -11.19 -11.23 4.18
CA GLY A 57 -9.84 -11.08 4.71
C GLY A 57 -9.87 -10.78 6.21
N PRO A 58 -8.71 -10.78 6.91
CA PRO A 58 -8.65 -10.21 8.25
C PRO A 58 -9.20 -8.77 8.20
N GLU A 59 -9.98 -8.38 9.21
CA GLU A 59 -10.47 -7.00 9.33
C GLU A 59 -9.26 -6.06 9.42
N ASP A 60 -9.24 -5.02 8.59
CA ASP A 60 -8.18 -4.00 8.59
C ASP A 60 -8.10 -3.39 10.01
N ARG A 61 -6.89 -3.35 10.59
CA ARG A 61 -6.68 -2.82 11.93
C ARG A 61 -6.68 -1.29 11.91
N TYR A 62 -6.17 -0.72 10.83
CA TYR A 62 -5.98 0.71 10.66
C TYR A 62 -6.96 1.27 9.62
N ALA A 63 -7.23 2.57 9.69
CA ALA A 63 -7.96 3.27 8.64
C ALA A 63 -7.08 3.52 7.40
N GLY A 64 -5.77 3.55 7.60
CA GLY A 64 -4.73 3.47 6.59
C GLY A 64 -4.61 2.08 5.97
N ILE A 65 -3.49 1.87 5.29
CA ILE A 65 -3.14 0.58 4.68
C ILE A 65 -2.33 -0.20 5.70
N ASP A 66 -2.88 -1.33 6.15
CA ASP A 66 -2.15 -2.32 6.94
C ASP A 66 -0.93 -2.84 6.16
N LEU A 67 0.26 -2.68 6.75
CA LEU A 67 1.49 -3.26 6.24
C LEU A 67 1.58 -4.72 6.72
N PRO A 68 1.52 -5.71 5.81
CA PRO A 68 1.49 -7.13 6.20
C PRO A 68 2.77 -7.59 6.90
N GLU A 69 3.88 -6.89 6.64
CA GLU A 69 5.12 -6.99 7.40
C GLU A 69 5.50 -5.57 7.83
N PRO A 70 5.71 -5.32 9.13
CA PRO A 70 6.05 -3.99 9.62
C PRO A 70 7.37 -3.49 9.02
N TYR A 71 7.41 -2.21 8.66
CA TYR A 71 8.65 -1.59 8.20
C TYR A 71 9.43 -1.09 9.41
N ARG A 72 10.60 -1.66 9.65
CA ARG A 72 11.47 -1.19 10.74
C ARG A 72 12.01 0.19 10.45
N ARG A 73 12.15 1.01 11.48
CA ARG A 73 12.74 2.35 11.38
C ARG A 73 14.14 2.25 10.75
N PRO A 74 14.39 2.95 9.64
CA PRO A 74 15.70 2.94 8.99
C PRO A 74 16.70 3.81 9.76
N SER A 75 17.97 3.67 9.37
CA SER A 75 19.05 4.55 9.80
C SER A 75 19.59 5.32 8.60
N PHE A 76 19.50 6.65 8.66
CA PHE A 76 20.12 7.54 7.68
C PHE A 76 20.38 8.91 8.30
N THR A 77 21.31 9.67 7.71
CA THR A 77 21.63 11.03 8.15
C THR A 77 21.49 11.99 6.97
N LEU A 78 20.71 13.05 7.17
CA LEU A 78 20.48 14.12 6.21
C LEU A 78 20.75 15.48 6.86
N THR A 79 20.48 16.56 6.13
CA THR A 79 20.59 17.94 6.60
C THR A 79 19.20 18.52 6.81
N ASP A 80 18.95 19.13 7.95
CA ASP A 80 17.67 19.80 8.22
C ASP A 80 17.58 21.21 7.62
N THR A 81 16.42 21.86 7.77
CA THR A 81 16.16 23.22 7.28
C THR A 81 16.99 24.31 7.98
N THR A 82 17.64 23.99 9.11
CA THR A 82 18.59 24.89 9.80
C THR A 82 20.02 24.72 9.32
N GLY A 83 20.28 23.73 8.46
CA GLY A 83 21.61 23.34 7.99
C GLY A 83 22.34 22.39 8.94
N ALA A 84 21.68 21.87 9.97
CA ALA A 84 22.26 20.93 10.91
C ALA A 84 22.14 19.48 10.42
N SER A 85 23.07 18.63 10.86
CA SER A 85 22.99 17.19 10.59
C SER A 85 21.86 16.58 11.41
N PHE A 86 21.01 15.80 10.74
CA PHE A 86 19.86 15.11 11.34
C PHE A 86 20.00 13.61 11.14
N ASP A 87 20.20 12.88 12.24
CA ASP A 87 20.20 11.41 12.27
C ASP A 87 18.77 10.91 12.50
N PHE A 88 18.16 10.31 11.49
CA PHE A 88 16.74 9.96 11.53
C PHE A 88 16.42 8.96 12.63
N GLU A 89 17.18 7.88 12.76
CA GLU A 89 16.95 6.85 13.78
C GLU A 89 17.11 7.44 15.18
N ALA A 90 18.26 8.09 15.44
CA ALA A 90 18.58 8.60 16.76
C ALA A 90 17.59 9.69 17.24
N MET A 91 17.07 10.49 16.31
CA MET A 91 16.13 11.57 16.64
C MET A 91 14.69 11.10 16.79
N THR A 92 14.33 9.94 16.24
CA THR A 92 12.93 9.50 16.14
C THR A 92 12.64 8.18 16.86
N THR A 93 13.66 7.44 17.32
CA THR A 93 13.48 6.21 18.11
C THR A 93 12.57 6.41 19.31
N GLY A 94 11.61 5.50 19.49
CA GLY A 94 10.64 5.54 20.56
C GLY A 94 9.55 6.61 20.41
N ARG A 95 9.54 7.36 19.30
CA ARG A 95 8.62 8.46 19.04
C ARG A 95 7.70 8.12 17.88
N PRO A 96 6.38 8.32 17.99
CA PRO A 96 5.49 8.28 16.85
C PRO A 96 6.02 9.22 15.76
N THR A 97 6.17 8.73 14.53
CA THR A 97 6.79 9.49 13.44
C THR A 97 6.06 9.29 12.14
N LEU A 98 5.53 10.39 11.59
CA LEU A 98 5.08 10.43 10.21
C LEU A 98 6.28 10.72 9.30
N LEU A 99 6.56 9.84 8.34
CA LEU A 99 7.63 10.00 7.36
C LEU A 99 7.07 10.06 5.93
N PHE A 100 7.39 11.12 5.21
CA PHE A 100 6.99 11.32 3.82
C PHE A 100 8.18 11.71 2.95
N PHE A 101 8.26 11.12 1.76
CA PHE A 101 9.20 11.52 0.71
C PHE A 101 8.45 12.27 -0.38
N GLY A 102 8.87 13.50 -0.69
CA GLY A 102 8.23 14.34 -1.70
C GLY A 102 9.13 15.50 -2.13
N TYR A 103 8.60 16.48 -2.84
CA TYR A 103 9.36 17.68 -3.24
C TYR A 103 8.48 18.91 -3.29
N THR A 104 9.05 20.10 -3.09
CA THR A 104 8.26 21.34 -2.89
C THR A 104 7.52 21.82 -4.13
N ASN A 105 8.04 21.50 -5.32
CA ASN A 105 7.45 21.87 -6.61
C ASN A 105 6.41 20.85 -7.14
N CYS A 106 5.98 19.90 -6.32
CA CYS A 106 4.97 18.93 -6.71
C CYS A 106 3.60 19.60 -6.84
N PRO A 107 2.92 19.49 -8.00
CA PRO A 107 1.75 20.31 -8.29
C PRO A 107 0.46 19.89 -7.56
N ASP A 108 0.45 18.73 -6.90
CA ASP A 108 -0.79 18.16 -6.35
C ASP A 108 -0.57 17.33 -5.07
N ILE A 109 0.07 16.16 -5.17
CA ILE A 109 -0.02 15.19 -4.06
C ILE A 109 0.78 15.58 -2.82
N CYS A 110 2.00 16.13 -2.97
CA CYS A 110 2.79 16.55 -1.81
C CYS A 110 2.10 17.64 -0.97
N PRO A 111 1.61 18.75 -1.54
CA PRO A 111 0.93 19.76 -0.74
C PRO A 111 -0.39 19.24 -0.16
N THR A 112 -1.09 18.35 -0.88
CA THR A 112 -2.31 17.72 -0.37
C THR A 112 -2.02 16.83 0.84
N THR A 113 -1.02 15.94 0.78
CA THR A 113 -0.63 15.09 1.92
C THR A 113 -0.22 15.91 3.14
N MET A 114 0.58 16.98 2.96
CA MET A 114 0.98 17.84 4.08
C MET A 114 -0.19 18.63 4.67
N ALA A 115 -1.14 19.06 3.83
CA ALA A 115 -2.38 19.68 4.30
C ALA A 115 -3.25 18.68 5.08
N ASP A 116 -3.36 17.43 4.62
CA ASP A 116 -4.11 16.39 5.30
C ASP A 116 -3.51 16.04 6.66
N VAL A 117 -2.17 15.94 6.76
CA VAL A 117 -1.48 15.78 8.04
C VAL A 117 -1.79 16.96 8.96
N ALA A 118 -1.67 18.20 8.48
CA ALA A 118 -1.99 19.38 9.28
C ALA A 118 -3.46 19.41 9.75
N VAL A 119 -4.41 18.99 8.91
CA VAL A 119 -5.82 18.88 9.29
C VAL A 119 -6.03 17.76 10.31
N ALA A 120 -5.36 16.61 10.14
CA ALA A 120 -5.42 15.50 11.07
C ALA A 120 -4.97 15.93 12.48
N LEU A 121 -3.83 16.63 12.56
CA LEU A 121 -3.28 17.13 13.82
C LEU A 121 -4.19 18.15 14.51
N ARG A 122 -4.85 19.05 13.76
CA ARG A 122 -5.87 19.97 14.31
C ARG A 122 -7.10 19.25 14.84
N GLY A 123 -7.40 18.06 14.33
CA GLY A 123 -8.54 17.23 14.72
C GLY A 123 -8.27 16.31 15.92
N LEU A 124 -7.05 16.28 16.45
CA LEU A 124 -6.73 15.56 17.69
C LEU A 124 -7.10 16.39 18.91
N ASP A 125 -7.66 15.75 19.94
CA ASP A 125 -7.96 16.41 21.22
C ASP A 125 -6.68 16.87 21.94
N ALA A 126 -5.61 16.08 21.78
CA ALA A 126 -4.25 16.41 22.17
C ALA A 126 -3.30 15.75 21.17
N VAL A 127 -2.36 16.53 20.64
CA VAL A 127 -1.27 16.00 19.82
C VAL A 127 -0.23 15.38 20.77
N PRO A 128 0.27 14.16 20.54
CA PRO A 128 1.30 13.57 21.37
C PRO A 128 2.55 14.47 21.42
N GLU A 129 3.07 14.75 22.61
CA GLU A 129 4.18 15.72 22.81
C GLU A 129 5.44 15.34 22.04
N ASP A 130 5.68 14.03 21.84
CA ASP A 130 6.85 13.51 21.15
C ASP A 130 6.62 13.20 19.66
N LEU A 131 5.42 13.43 19.12
CA LEU A 131 5.11 13.17 17.71
C LEU A 131 6.07 13.95 16.79
N GLN A 132 6.62 13.26 15.81
CA GLN A 132 7.45 13.85 14.76
C GLN A 132 6.73 13.79 13.41
N VAL A 133 6.86 14.85 12.61
CA VAL A 133 6.47 14.85 11.20
C VAL A 133 7.70 15.18 10.38
N VAL A 134 8.16 14.23 9.57
CA VAL A 134 9.40 14.31 8.80
C VAL A 134 9.10 14.27 7.31
N PHE A 135 9.52 15.31 6.61
CA PHE A 135 9.47 15.42 5.16
C PHE A 135 10.89 15.33 4.61
N VAL A 136 11.18 14.32 3.80
CA VAL A 136 12.46 14.17 3.10
C VAL A 136 12.26 14.58 1.64
N THR A 137 13.05 15.55 1.16
CA THR A 137 12.97 15.93 -0.26
C THR A 137 13.49 14.83 -1.18
N THR A 138 12.85 14.63 -2.33
CA THR A 138 13.31 13.81 -3.46
C THR A 138 13.98 14.65 -4.56
N ASP A 139 13.91 15.99 -4.50
CA ASP A 139 14.53 16.95 -5.44
C ASP A 139 15.45 17.94 -4.69
N PRO A 140 16.60 17.48 -4.17
CA PRO A 140 17.55 18.33 -3.44
C PRO A 140 18.22 19.40 -4.32
N ALA A 141 18.11 19.31 -5.66
CA ALA A 141 18.63 20.33 -6.56
C ALA A 141 17.82 21.63 -6.51
N THR A 142 16.52 21.52 -6.21
CA THR A 142 15.60 22.66 -6.04
C THR A 142 15.34 22.96 -4.57
N ASP A 143 15.19 21.92 -3.75
CA ASP A 143 14.75 22.02 -2.36
C ASP A 143 15.95 22.25 -1.41
N THR A 144 16.45 23.49 -1.40
CA THR A 144 17.42 23.95 -0.41
C THR A 144 16.79 23.98 0.99
N PRO A 145 17.59 23.98 2.08
CA PRO A 145 17.07 24.10 3.45
C PRO A 145 16.05 25.26 3.62
N GLU A 146 16.33 26.41 3.02
CA GLU A 146 15.45 27.58 3.07
C GLU A 146 14.15 27.39 2.31
N VAL A 147 14.21 26.88 1.06
CA VAL A 147 13.02 26.61 0.23
C VAL A 147 12.11 25.59 0.92
N LEU A 148 12.72 24.55 1.49
CA LEU A 148 12.01 23.48 2.17
C LEU A 148 11.36 23.98 3.47
N GLY A 149 12.07 24.81 4.25
CA GLY A 149 11.51 25.47 5.44
C GLY A 149 10.31 26.35 5.10
N GLU A 150 10.44 27.25 4.13
CA GLU A 150 9.32 28.10 3.69
C GLU A 150 8.14 27.30 3.15
N TYR A 151 8.39 26.11 2.58
CA TYR A 151 7.33 25.19 2.15
C TYR A 151 6.58 24.60 3.33
N LEU A 152 7.29 24.07 4.32
CA LEU A 152 6.68 23.41 5.48
C LEU A 152 5.94 24.38 6.41
N ASP A 153 6.46 25.61 6.57
CA ASP A 153 5.85 26.69 7.35
C ASP A 153 4.38 26.98 6.94
N ARG A 154 4.02 26.70 5.68
CA ARG A 154 2.65 26.90 5.18
C ARG A 154 1.63 25.94 5.78
N PHE A 155 2.09 24.82 6.34
CA PHE A 155 1.24 23.75 6.86
C PHE A 155 1.20 23.73 8.39
N ASP A 156 2.33 24.03 9.03
CA ASP A 156 2.57 23.77 10.46
C ASP A 156 2.64 25.03 11.34
N ALA A 157 2.67 26.24 10.78
CA ALA A 157 2.87 27.49 11.55
C ALA A 157 1.86 27.72 12.70
N ASP A 158 0.66 27.16 12.59
CA ASP A 158 -0.41 27.26 13.61
C ASP A 158 -0.60 25.95 14.41
N LEU A 159 0.32 24.98 14.27
CA LEU A 159 0.25 23.68 14.95
C LEU A 159 1.17 23.65 16.18
N PRO A 160 0.87 22.79 17.18
CA PRO A 160 1.75 22.56 18.32
C PRO A 160 2.99 21.71 17.97
N VAL A 161 3.09 21.21 16.74
CA VAL A 161 4.21 20.39 16.23
C VAL A 161 4.73 21.02 14.95
N SER A 162 6.03 21.28 14.90
CA SER A 162 6.72 21.73 13.68
C SER A 162 7.15 20.54 12.81
N PHE A 163 7.07 20.70 11.50
CA PHE A 163 7.45 19.70 10.51
C PHE A 163 8.94 19.82 10.22
N ILE A 164 9.63 18.68 10.22
CA ILE A 164 11.07 18.58 10.01
C ILE A 164 11.32 18.32 8.53
N GLY A 165 11.92 19.30 7.84
CA GLY A 165 12.35 19.15 6.46
C GLY A 165 13.79 18.66 6.36
N LEU A 166 14.03 17.61 5.58
CA LEU A 166 15.35 17.03 5.36
C LEU A 166 15.74 17.07 3.88
N THR A 167 16.98 17.48 3.61
CA THR A 167 17.62 17.51 2.28
C THR A 167 19.08 17.02 2.37
N GLY A 168 19.76 16.86 1.24
CA GLY A 168 21.14 16.38 1.23
C GLY A 168 21.61 15.89 -0.14
N ASP A 169 22.62 15.03 -0.12
CA ASP A 169 23.12 14.40 -1.34
C ASP A 169 22.07 13.42 -1.89
N GLN A 170 21.82 13.48 -3.21
CA GLN A 170 20.84 12.64 -3.89
C GLN A 170 21.05 11.15 -3.61
N ALA A 171 22.29 10.66 -3.61
CA ALA A 171 22.55 9.25 -3.39
C ALA A 171 22.19 8.83 -1.96
N VAL A 172 22.33 9.72 -0.98
CA VAL A 172 21.93 9.45 0.42
C VAL A 172 20.41 9.44 0.56
N ILE A 173 19.71 10.35 -0.12
CA ILE A 173 18.23 10.37 -0.19
C ILE A 173 17.70 9.08 -0.82
N ASP A 174 18.28 8.64 -1.94
CA ASP A 174 17.90 7.41 -2.61
C ASP A 174 18.10 6.19 -1.68
N GLN A 175 19.20 6.14 -0.93
CA GLN A 175 19.40 5.09 0.07
C GLN A 175 18.39 5.18 1.22
N ALA A 176 18.02 6.38 1.67
CA ALA A 176 17.00 6.57 2.68
C ALA A 176 15.64 6.00 2.22
N GLN A 177 15.21 6.30 0.98
CA GLN A 177 13.97 5.75 0.40
C GLN A 177 14.00 4.21 0.34
N LEU A 178 15.09 3.62 -0.14
CA LEU A 178 15.21 2.16 -0.22
C LEU A 178 15.17 1.51 1.17
N SER A 179 15.80 2.15 2.17
CA SER A 179 15.84 1.64 3.54
C SER A 179 14.49 1.66 4.24
N THR A 180 13.56 2.53 3.82
CA THR A 180 12.18 2.58 4.34
C THR A 180 11.22 1.68 3.58
N GLY A 181 11.66 0.97 2.54
CA GLY A 181 10.79 0.20 1.65
C GLY A 181 9.97 1.08 0.68
N VAL A 182 10.24 2.39 0.61
CA VAL A 182 9.58 3.31 -0.30
C VAL A 182 10.27 3.24 -1.67
N PRO A 183 9.53 3.04 -2.79
CA PRO A 183 10.13 3.05 -4.11
C PRO A 183 10.92 4.33 -4.39
N LEU A 184 12.05 4.20 -5.10
CA LEU A 184 12.86 5.34 -5.52
C LEU A 184 12.05 6.33 -6.34
N ALA A 185 12.37 7.61 -6.16
CA ALA A 185 11.83 8.62 -7.02
C ALA A 185 12.55 8.59 -8.38
N GLU A 186 11.79 8.67 -9.46
CA GLU A 186 12.28 8.74 -10.83
C GLU A 186 12.10 10.16 -11.39
N ASP A 187 12.58 10.39 -12.61
CA ASP A 187 12.49 11.69 -13.29
C ASP A 187 13.02 12.87 -12.43
N GLN A 188 14.26 12.73 -11.94
CA GLN A 188 14.90 13.74 -11.07
C GLN A 188 14.07 14.04 -9.82
N GLY A 189 13.51 13.02 -9.18
CA GLY A 189 12.72 13.16 -7.96
C GLY A 189 11.23 13.46 -8.18
N ARG A 190 10.80 13.70 -9.42
CA ARG A 190 9.46 14.21 -9.73
C ARG A 190 8.39 13.14 -9.81
N LEU A 191 8.76 11.90 -10.12
CA LEU A 191 7.90 10.72 -10.04
C LEU A 191 8.23 9.97 -8.76
N HIS A 192 7.42 10.10 -7.71
CA HIS A 192 7.68 9.45 -6.43
C HIS A 192 6.43 8.79 -5.84
N SER A 193 6.64 7.95 -4.83
CA SER A 193 5.55 7.32 -4.07
C SER A 193 4.77 8.37 -3.27
N SER A 194 3.44 8.24 -3.22
CA SER A 194 2.57 9.03 -2.33
C SER A 194 2.44 8.45 -0.92
N MET A 195 3.30 7.48 -0.58
CA MET A 195 3.26 6.76 0.69
C MET A 195 3.72 7.64 1.86
N LEU A 196 2.86 7.80 2.86
CA LEU A 196 3.15 8.38 4.17
C LEU A 196 3.22 7.24 5.19
N LEU A 197 4.39 6.99 5.76
CA LEU A 197 4.57 5.96 6.79
C LEU A 197 4.27 6.53 8.17
N LEU A 198 3.67 5.74 9.06
CA LEU A 198 3.53 6.06 10.48
C LEU A 198 4.26 5.01 11.31
N TYR A 199 5.41 5.41 11.86
CA TYR A 199 6.14 4.61 12.84
C TYR A 199 5.56 4.80 14.23
N GLY A 200 5.47 3.72 15.00
CA GLY A 200 5.15 3.73 16.42
C GLY A 200 6.34 3.93 17.34
N SER A 201 6.06 3.91 18.65
CA SER A 201 7.09 3.96 19.70
C SER A 201 7.88 2.65 19.84
N ASP A 202 7.46 1.60 19.16
CA ASP A 202 8.12 0.32 18.99
C ASP A 202 9.15 0.31 17.84
N ASP A 203 9.31 1.44 17.14
CA ASP A 203 10.21 1.62 16.01
C ASP A 203 9.82 0.81 14.76
N GLU A 204 8.55 0.44 14.64
CA GLU A 204 7.99 -0.21 13.47
C GLU A 204 6.84 0.63 12.88
N ALA A 205 6.69 0.61 11.55
CA ALA A 205 5.53 1.13 10.87
C ALA A 205 4.64 -0.03 10.47
N ASP A 206 3.49 -0.13 11.11
CA ASP A 206 2.43 -1.09 10.76
C ASP A 206 1.43 -0.53 9.75
N VAL A 207 1.43 0.79 9.56
CA VAL A 207 0.45 1.49 8.72
C VAL A 207 1.11 2.51 7.81
N ALA A 208 0.59 2.58 6.59
CA ALA A 208 0.92 3.60 5.61
C ALA A 208 -0.34 4.28 5.07
N PHE A 209 -0.22 5.51 4.60
CA PHE A 209 -1.30 6.24 3.92
C PHE A 209 -0.89 6.57 2.49
N ASN A 210 -1.88 6.71 1.62
CA ASN A 210 -1.69 7.19 0.25
C ASN A 210 -2.84 8.15 -0.16
N THR A 211 -2.92 8.46 -1.46
CA THR A 211 -3.94 9.32 -2.08
C THR A 211 -5.40 8.97 -1.73
N GLY A 212 -5.69 7.75 -1.30
CA GLY A 212 -7.04 7.30 -0.94
C GLY A 212 -7.43 7.57 0.51
N ASN A 213 -6.46 7.84 1.39
CA ASN A 213 -6.72 8.09 2.81
C ASN A 213 -6.99 9.57 3.07
N THR A 214 -7.82 9.85 4.08
CA THR A 214 -8.21 11.19 4.47
C THR A 214 -7.49 11.65 5.73
N ALA A 215 -7.49 12.97 6.00
CA ALA A 215 -7.04 13.51 7.28
C ALA A 215 -7.71 12.86 8.52
N ARG A 216 -8.97 12.38 8.37
CA ARG A 216 -9.65 11.65 9.46
C ARG A 216 -9.00 10.29 9.71
N ASP A 217 -8.60 9.60 8.66
CA ASP A 217 -7.98 8.28 8.74
C ASP A 217 -6.59 8.40 9.40
N ILE A 218 -5.81 9.39 8.97
CA ILE A 218 -4.52 9.74 9.61
C ILE A 218 -4.72 10.04 11.11
N ALA A 219 -5.72 10.86 11.47
CA ALA A 219 -6.00 11.17 12.87
C ALA A 219 -6.47 9.95 13.67
N ALA A 220 -7.22 9.03 13.07
CA ALA A 220 -7.68 7.81 13.73
C ALA A 220 -6.48 6.92 14.11
N ASP A 221 -5.59 6.68 13.16
CA ASP A 221 -4.45 5.78 13.36
C ASP A 221 -3.35 6.42 14.21
N LEU A 222 -3.16 7.74 14.14
CA LEU A 222 -2.27 8.45 15.07
C LEU A 222 -2.67 8.23 16.54
N ARG A 223 -3.97 8.15 16.85
CA ARG A 223 -4.44 7.84 18.21
C ARG A 223 -4.06 6.42 18.62
N LEU A 224 -4.26 5.46 17.71
CA LEU A 224 -3.94 4.04 17.96
C LEU A 224 -2.45 3.85 18.22
N VAL A 225 -1.59 4.46 17.39
CA VAL A 225 -0.14 4.33 17.50
C VAL A 225 0.43 5.09 18.70
N ALA A 226 -0.15 6.24 19.07
CA ALA A 226 0.28 7.02 20.23
C ALA A 226 -0.06 6.37 21.58
N GLU A 227 -1.07 5.50 21.63
CA GLU A 227 -1.47 4.77 22.84
C GLU A 227 -0.55 3.59 23.20
N GLY A 228 0.44 3.30 22.32
CA GLY A 228 1.43 2.25 22.51
C GLY A 228 0.88 0.88 22.09
N THR A 229 1.26 0.46 20.90
CA THR A 229 1.12 -0.92 20.42
C THR A 229 2.07 -1.87 21.13
#